data_AF-A0A8C0WCE0-F1
#
_entry.id   AF-A0A8C0WCE0-F1
#
_cell.length_a   1.000
_cell.length_b   1.000
_cell.length_c   1.000
_cell.angle_alpha   90.00
_cell.angle_beta   90.00
_cell.angle_gamma   90.00
#
_symmetry.space_group_name_H-M   'P 1'
#
loop_
_entity.id
_entity.type
_entity.pdbx_description
1 polymer ?
#
loop_
_entity_poly.entity_id
_entity_poly.type
_entity_poly.pdbx_seq_one_letter_code
_entity_poly.pdbx_strand_id
1 'polypeptide(L)'
;MNNETTTLISLKEAMKRVDHKLQAIEAQFKELDTTKDNLTQRFEYHSKTLASQAAQDEMWASVALKFTSMELNILNSYVIEVLICLHTRVLEKLPDLVRGLPTLASVLRRKIKNKRIRAAWESVLEECGLQEGDITALCTFFVAYGNRAEYYAAKVRQMYIRDVVFVITNVVKNQALQDGLLRAVQVIEKGKAVKTPEEQKSSLKELIPSVKN
;
A
#
# COMPACT_ATOMS: atom_id res chain seq x y z
N MET A 1 -11.68 46.15 -74.17
CA MET A 1 -12.20 45.74 -72.85
C MET A 1 -11.92 44.26 -72.50
N ASN A 2 -10.84 43.64 -72.98
CA ASN A 2 -10.58 42.19 -72.71
C ASN A 2 -9.47 41.93 -71.68
N ASN A 3 -8.50 42.82 -71.52
CA ASN A 3 -7.37 42.59 -70.61
C ASN A 3 -7.76 42.75 -69.14
N GLU A 4 -8.55 43.78 -68.79
CA GLU A 4 -8.98 44.05 -67.41
C GLU A 4 -9.80 42.90 -66.81
N THR A 5 -10.74 42.37 -67.59
CA THR A 5 -11.57 41.20 -67.24
C THR A 5 -10.72 39.96 -67.02
N THR A 6 -9.68 39.76 -67.84
CA THR A 6 -8.76 38.62 -67.70
C THR A 6 -7.92 38.73 -66.42
N THR A 7 -7.39 39.92 -66.09
CA THR A 7 -6.66 40.16 -64.82
C THR A 7 -7.52 40.00 -63.58
N LEU A 8 -8.79 40.43 -63.61
CA LEU A 8 -9.74 40.27 -62.51
C LEU A 8 -10.07 38.79 -62.25
N ILE A 9 -10.20 38.00 -63.30
CA ILE A 9 -10.40 36.54 -63.21
C ILE A 9 -9.17 35.88 -62.58
N SER A 10 -7.96 36.20 -63.06
CA SER A 10 -6.72 35.66 -62.49
C SER A 10 -6.52 36.03 -61.01
N LEU A 11 -6.87 37.26 -60.61
CA LEU A 11 -6.82 37.68 -59.21
C LEU A 11 -7.81 36.90 -58.33
N LYS A 12 -9.03 36.69 -58.82
CA LYS A 12 -10.06 35.90 -58.12
C LYS A 12 -9.62 34.44 -57.92
N GLU A 13 -8.99 33.85 -58.91
CA GLU A 13 -8.42 32.49 -58.81
C GLU A 13 -7.22 32.43 -57.86
N ALA A 14 -6.37 33.47 -57.83
CA ALA A 14 -5.30 33.58 -56.86
C ALA A 14 -5.83 33.68 -55.42
N MET A 15 -6.84 34.51 -55.16
CA MET A 15 -7.52 34.61 -53.86
C MET A 15 -8.11 33.27 -53.43
N LYS A 16 -8.81 32.57 -54.32
CA LYS A 16 -9.33 31.22 -54.01
C LYS A 16 -8.21 30.27 -53.61
N ARG A 17 -7.10 30.24 -54.36
CA ARG A 17 -5.95 29.37 -54.02
C ARG A 17 -5.33 29.72 -52.67
N VAL A 18 -5.25 30.99 -52.31
CA VAL A 18 -4.75 31.44 -51.00
C VAL A 18 -5.71 31.01 -49.88
N ASP A 19 -7.02 31.19 -50.06
CA ASP A 19 -8.04 30.79 -49.09
C ASP A 19 -8.01 29.28 -48.81
N HIS A 20 -7.94 28.45 -49.86
CA HIS A 20 -7.82 26.99 -49.70
C HIS A 20 -6.53 26.60 -48.96
N LYS A 21 -5.41 27.30 -49.22
CA LYS A 21 -4.15 27.07 -48.50
C LYS A 21 -4.25 27.46 -47.03
N LEU A 22 -4.92 28.57 -46.71
CA LEU A 22 -5.15 28.99 -45.32
C LEU A 22 -6.01 27.97 -44.58
N GLN A 23 -7.09 27.48 -45.18
CA GLN A 23 -7.94 26.44 -44.60
C GLN A 23 -7.18 25.14 -44.38
N ALA A 24 -6.32 24.73 -45.33
CA ALA A 24 -5.47 23.56 -45.17
C ALA A 24 -4.48 23.71 -44.01
N ILE A 25 -3.84 24.88 -43.87
CA ILE A 25 -2.94 25.18 -42.76
C ILE A 25 -3.70 25.19 -41.43
N GLU A 26 -4.90 25.77 -41.37
CA GLU A 26 -5.72 25.78 -40.16
C GLU A 26 -6.11 24.35 -39.73
N ALA A 27 -6.47 23.48 -40.68
CA ALA A 27 -6.74 22.08 -40.39
C ALA A 27 -5.51 21.35 -39.82
N GLN A 28 -4.32 21.60 -40.40
CA GLN A 28 -3.06 21.06 -39.89
C GLN A 28 -2.73 21.57 -38.48
N PHE A 29 -2.99 22.84 -38.17
CA PHE A 29 -2.80 23.36 -36.81
C PHE A 29 -3.76 22.71 -35.81
N LYS A 30 -5.03 22.48 -36.18
CA LYS A 30 -5.99 21.78 -35.32
C LYS A 30 -5.59 20.32 -35.06
N GLU A 31 -5.11 19.64 -36.09
CA GLU A 31 -4.58 18.28 -35.96
C GLU A 31 -3.33 18.24 -35.07
N LEU A 32 -2.43 19.21 -35.24
CA LEU A 32 -1.24 19.36 -34.40
C LEU A 32 -1.62 19.61 -32.94
N ASP A 33 -2.59 20.47 -32.67
CA ASP A 33 -3.03 20.79 -31.31
C ASP A 33 -3.66 19.57 -30.64
N THR A 34 -4.48 18.81 -31.37
CA THR A 34 -5.04 17.54 -30.92
C THR A 34 -3.95 16.51 -30.61
N THR A 35 -2.91 16.45 -31.46
CA THR A 35 -1.77 15.55 -31.27
C THR A 35 -0.97 15.94 -30.04
N LYS A 36 -0.73 17.25 -29.85
CA LYS A 36 -0.04 17.81 -28.67
C LYS A 36 -0.78 17.43 -27.40
N ASP A 37 -2.10 17.63 -27.34
CA ASP A 37 -2.90 17.31 -26.16
C ASP A 37 -2.88 15.81 -25.83
N ASN A 38 -3.02 14.96 -26.85
CA ASN A 38 -2.91 13.51 -26.70
C ASN A 38 -1.53 13.09 -26.18
N LEU A 39 -0.46 13.71 -26.69
CA LEU A 39 0.91 13.41 -26.28
C LEU A 39 1.16 13.85 -24.83
N THR A 40 0.68 15.04 -24.45
CA THR A 40 0.74 15.55 -23.08
C THR A 40 0.03 14.59 -22.11
N GLN A 41 -1.18 14.13 -22.44
CA GLN A 41 -1.92 13.19 -21.60
C GLN A 41 -1.15 11.87 -21.42
N ARG A 42 -0.56 11.34 -22.50
CA ARG A 42 0.27 10.13 -22.45
C ARG A 42 1.51 10.32 -21.59
N PHE A 43 2.22 11.43 -21.74
CA PHE A 43 3.39 11.73 -20.91
C PHE A 43 3.03 11.85 -19.44
N GLU A 44 1.91 12.47 -19.10
CA GLU A 44 1.46 12.58 -17.72
C GLU A 44 1.14 11.20 -17.12
N TYR A 45 0.44 10.35 -17.87
CA TYR A 45 0.16 8.97 -17.46
C TYR A 45 1.45 8.17 -17.22
N HIS A 46 2.38 8.23 -18.17
CA HIS A 46 3.67 7.53 -18.05
C HIS A 46 4.53 8.10 -16.92
N SER A 47 4.52 9.41 -16.70
CA SER A 47 5.21 10.06 -15.58
C SER A 47 4.70 9.55 -14.23
N LYS A 48 3.37 9.51 -14.04
CA LYS A 48 2.75 8.94 -12.83
C LYS A 48 3.10 7.46 -12.65
N THR A 49 3.08 6.69 -13.73
CA THR A 49 3.45 5.27 -13.72
C THR A 49 4.91 5.09 -13.31
N LEU A 50 5.82 5.86 -13.91
CA LEU A 50 7.25 5.79 -13.61
C LEU A 50 7.56 6.19 -12.16
N ALA A 51 6.91 7.23 -11.64
CA ALA A 51 7.05 7.63 -10.24
C ALA A 51 6.57 6.51 -9.29
N SER A 52 5.46 5.85 -9.62
CA SER A 52 4.96 4.71 -8.82
C SER A 52 5.91 3.51 -8.86
N GLN A 53 6.52 3.23 -10.02
CA GLN A 53 7.51 2.16 -10.17
C GLN A 53 8.77 2.48 -9.38
N ALA A 54 9.29 3.71 -9.46
CA ALA A 54 10.46 4.13 -8.70
C ALA A 54 10.25 3.99 -7.19
N ALA A 55 9.08 4.36 -6.68
CA ALA A 55 8.73 4.16 -5.26
C ALA A 55 8.67 2.67 -4.86
N GLN A 56 8.16 1.80 -5.74
CA GLN A 56 8.19 0.36 -5.52
C GLN A 56 9.62 -0.19 -5.54
N ASP A 57 10.44 0.22 -6.50
CA ASP A 57 11.83 -0.21 -6.63
C ASP A 57 12.66 0.21 -5.42
N GLU A 58 12.46 1.43 -4.91
CA GLU A 58 13.08 1.91 -3.67
C GLU A 58 12.66 1.06 -2.46
N MET A 59 11.38 0.72 -2.35
CA MET A 59 10.88 -0.18 -1.31
C MET A 59 11.53 -1.57 -1.41
N TRP A 60 11.62 -2.15 -2.61
CA TRP A 60 12.28 -3.45 -2.84
C TRP A 60 13.78 -3.41 -2.56
N ALA A 61 14.46 -2.32 -2.92
CA ALA A 61 15.86 -2.10 -2.58
C ALA A 61 16.05 -1.98 -1.06
N SER A 62 15.09 -1.39 -0.35
CA SER A 62 15.14 -1.27 1.11
C SER A 62 14.98 -2.60 1.85
N VAL A 63 14.37 -3.61 1.23
CA VAL A 63 14.29 -4.97 1.76
C VAL A 63 15.39 -5.88 1.19
N ALA A 64 16.42 -5.30 0.56
CA ALA A 64 17.70 -5.97 0.29
C ALA A 64 18.71 -5.76 1.43
N LEU A 65 18.24 -5.36 2.61
CA LEU A 65 19.07 -5.16 3.80
C LEU A 65 19.66 -6.46 4.32
N LYS A 66 20.87 -6.36 4.86
CA LYS A 66 21.53 -7.44 5.61
C LYS A 66 21.12 -7.35 7.07
N PHE A 67 19.98 -7.95 7.39
CA PHE A 67 19.63 -8.25 8.78
C PHE A 67 20.50 -9.41 9.27
N THR A 68 20.89 -9.39 10.55
CA THR A 68 21.30 -10.63 11.21
C THR A 68 20.10 -11.58 11.24
N SER A 69 20.35 -12.89 11.31
CA SER A 69 19.27 -13.89 11.42
C SER A 69 18.36 -13.59 12.64
N MET A 70 18.97 -13.13 13.74
CA MET A 70 18.27 -12.77 14.96
C MET A 70 17.30 -11.59 14.77
N GLU A 71 17.78 -10.48 14.20
CA GLU A 71 16.95 -9.30 13.90
C GLU A 71 15.84 -9.67 12.92
N LEU A 72 16.17 -10.44 11.88
CA LEU A 72 15.22 -10.86 10.88
C LEU A 72 14.07 -11.68 11.48
N ASN A 73 14.39 -12.67 12.31
CA ASN A 73 13.41 -13.53 12.96
C ASN A 73 12.47 -12.71 13.86
N ILE A 74 13.02 -11.77 14.64
CA ILE A 74 12.20 -10.92 15.51
C ILE A 74 11.28 -10.00 14.71
N LEU A 75 11.81 -9.26 13.74
CA LEU A 75 11.03 -8.34 12.93
C LEU A 75 9.95 -9.09 12.15
N ASN A 76 10.30 -10.19 11.49
CA ASN A 76 9.35 -11.02 10.75
C ASN A 76 8.25 -11.58 11.66
N SER A 77 8.55 -11.90 12.92
CA SER A 77 7.55 -12.36 13.88
C SER A 77 6.53 -11.27 14.23
N TYR A 78 6.95 -10.01 14.37
CA TYR A 78 6.01 -8.90 14.53
C TYR A 78 5.17 -8.68 13.27
N VAL A 79 5.79 -8.78 12.09
CA VAL A 79 5.04 -8.69 10.82
C VAL A 79 3.97 -9.77 10.76
N ILE A 80 4.33 -11.04 10.97
CA ILE A 80 3.38 -12.17 10.98
C ILE A 80 2.23 -11.92 11.95
N GLU A 81 2.52 -11.55 13.20
CA GLU A 81 1.48 -11.34 14.20
C GLU A 81 0.53 -10.19 13.81
N VAL A 82 1.03 -9.10 13.21
CA VAL A 82 0.17 -7.99 12.77
C VAL A 82 -0.68 -8.39 11.58
N LEU A 83 -0.12 -9.09 10.59
CA LEU A 83 -0.88 -9.56 9.44
C LEU A 83 -2.01 -10.53 9.87
N ILE A 84 -1.74 -11.39 10.87
CA ILE A 84 -2.75 -12.25 11.49
C ILE A 84 -3.80 -11.41 12.23
N CYS A 85 -3.37 -10.47 13.07
CA CYS A 85 -4.27 -9.59 13.83
C CYS A 85 -5.25 -8.85 12.92
N LEU A 86 -4.75 -8.26 11.82
CA LEU A 86 -5.57 -7.58 10.83
C LEU A 86 -6.56 -8.51 10.16
N HIS A 87 -6.12 -9.71 9.75
CA HIS A 87 -7.00 -10.71 9.14
C HIS A 87 -8.11 -11.12 10.10
N THR A 88 -7.78 -11.44 11.36
CA THR A 88 -8.76 -11.83 12.37
C THR A 88 -9.79 -10.72 12.62
N ARG A 89 -9.35 -9.47 12.81
CA ARG A 89 -10.26 -8.34 13.06
C ARG A 89 -11.19 -8.03 11.87
N VAL A 90 -10.71 -8.20 10.64
CA VAL A 90 -11.55 -8.09 9.44
C VAL A 90 -12.64 -9.16 9.43
N LEU A 91 -12.28 -10.39 9.81
CA LEU A 91 -13.24 -11.50 9.89
C LEU A 91 -14.26 -11.32 11.02
N GLU A 92 -13.86 -10.74 12.16
CA GLU A 92 -14.78 -10.39 13.24
C GLU A 92 -15.85 -9.38 12.79
N LYS A 93 -15.50 -8.43 11.91
CA LYS A 93 -16.45 -7.49 11.30
C LYS A 93 -17.28 -8.10 10.16
N LEU A 94 -16.83 -9.21 9.57
CA LEU A 94 -17.45 -9.87 8.40
C LEU A 94 -17.60 -11.37 8.62
N PRO A 95 -18.35 -11.81 9.64
CA PRO A 95 -18.43 -13.22 10.04
C PRO A 95 -19.06 -14.11 8.95
N ASP A 96 -19.92 -13.56 8.12
CA ASP A 96 -20.54 -14.24 6.98
C ASP A 96 -19.57 -14.53 5.83
N LEU A 97 -18.43 -13.83 5.77
CA LEU A 97 -17.44 -13.96 4.69
C LEU A 97 -16.19 -14.77 5.08
N VAL A 98 -16.17 -15.40 6.26
CA VAL A 98 -15.02 -16.18 6.77
C VAL A 98 -14.55 -17.24 5.76
N ARG A 99 -15.47 -18.02 5.18
CA ARG A 99 -15.13 -19.02 4.15
C ARG A 99 -14.60 -18.40 2.86
N GLY A 100 -15.03 -17.18 2.55
CA GLY A 100 -14.59 -16.44 1.36
C GLY A 100 -13.26 -15.71 1.56
N LEU A 101 -12.81 -15.56 2.81
CA LEU A 101 -11.64 -14.77 3.18
C LEU A 101 -10.64 -15.58 4.00
N PRO A 102 -10.10 -16.70 3.48
CA PRO A 102 -9.26 -17.61 4.24
C PRO A 102 -7.91 -17.01 4.67
N THR A 103 -7.44 -15.95 4.00
CA THR A 103 -6.14 -15.32 4.27
C THR A 103 -6.19 -13.81 4.14
N LEU A 104 -5.22 -13.09 4.72
CA LEU A 104 -5.08 -11.65 4.49
C LEU A 104 -4.95 -11.31 3.00
N ALA A 105 -4.22 -12.12 2.22
CA ALA A 105 -4.11 -11.93 0.77
C ALA A 105 -5.47 -11.96 0.06
N SER A 106 -6.40 -12.79 0.52
CA SER A 106 -7.77 -12.83 -0.03
C SER A 106 -8.56 -11.55 0.30
N VAL A 107 -8.36 -10.97 1.49
CA VAL A 107 -8.93 -9.66 1.89
C VAL A 107 -8.39 -8.57 0.97
N LEU A 108 -7.07 -8.46 0.85
CA LEU A 108 -6.38 -7.45 0.02
C LEU A 108 -6.80 -7.53 -1.45
N ARG A 109 -6.99 -8.74 -1.98
CA ARG A 109 -7.46 -8.93 -3.37
C ARG A 109 -8.92 -8.51 -3.54
N ARG A 110 -9.80 -8.86 -2.59
CA ARG A 110 -11.25 -8.68 -2.74
C ARG A 110 -11.73 -7.27 -2.36
N LYS A 111 -11.00 -6.54 -1.50
CA LYS A 111 -11.37 -5.16 -1.10
C LYS A 111 -11.41 -4.16 -2.26
N ILE A 112 -10.71 -4.45 -3.35
CA ILE A 112 -10.72 -3.63 -4.57
C ILE A 112 -12.12 -3.62 -5.18
N LYS A 113 -12.79 -4.77 -5.22
CA LYS A 113 -14.09 -4.95 -5.89
C LYS A 113 -15.29 -4.92 -4.95
N ASN A 114 -15.09 -5.28 -3.68
CA ASN A 114 -16.17 -5.38 -2.69
C ASN A 114 -16.10 -4.24 -1.68
N LYS A 115 -17.10 -3.34 -1.73
CA LYS A 115 -17.21 -2.16 -0.86
C LYS A 115 -17.30 -2.51 0.63
N ARG A 116 -17.99 -3.61 0.98
CA ARG A 116 -18.15 -4.02 2.38
C ARG A 116 -16.83 -4.52 2.97
N ILE A 117 -16.06 -5.28 2.18
CA ILE A 117 -14.70 -5.70 2.56
C ILE A 117 -13.78 -4.48 2.69
N ARG A 118 -13.90 -3.51 1.78
CA ARG A 118 -13.14 -2.26 1.83
C ARG A 118 -13.41 -1.46 3.10
N ALA A 119 -14.68 -1.24 3.44
CA ALA A 119 -15.05 -0.48 4.63
C ALA A 119 -14.58 -1.17 5.92
N ALA A 120 -14.73 -2.50 6.01
CA ALA A 120 -14.22 -3.26 7.16
C ALA A 120 -12.68 -3.18 7.26
N TRP A 121 -11.98 -3.26 6.13
CA TRP A 121 -10.53 -3.13 6.06
C TRP A 121 -10.07 -1.74 6.54
N GLU A 122 -10.63 -0.67 5.98
CA GLU A 122 -10.30 0.71 6.34
C GLU A 122 -10.58 0.97 7.84
N SER A 123 -11.71 0.50 8.35
CA SER A 123 -12.05 0.59 9.79
C SER A 123 -11.05 -0.15 10.68
N VAL A 124 -10.61 -1.35 10.30
CA VAL A 124 -9.60 -2.12 11.08
C VAL A 124 -8.24 -1.43 11.04
N LEU A 125 -7.86 -0.83 9.92
CA LEU A 125 -6.61 -0.07 9.82
C LEU A 125 -6.63 1.15 10.74
N GLU A 126 -7.73 1.92 10.72
CA GLU A 126 -7.93 3.07 11.59
C GLU A 126 -7.88 2.68 13.07
N GLU A 127 -8.58 1.61 13.46
CA GLU A 127 -8.56 1.06 14.84
C GLU A 127 -7.16 0.60 15.27
N CYS A 128 -6.34 0.13 14.33
CA CYS A 128 -4.96 -0.27 14.59
C CYS A 128 -3.97 0.91 14.48
N GLY A 129 -4.41 2.11 14.07
CA GLY A 129 -3.53 3.24 13.79
C GLY A 129 -2.55 2.98 12.64
N LEU A 130 -2.94 2.13 11.68
CA LEU A 130 -2.17 1.75 10.51
C LEU A 130 -2.71 2.43 9.25
N GLN A 131 -1.83 2.70 8.29
CA GLN A 131 -2.17 3.20 6.97
C GLN A 131 -1.91 2.14 5.90
N GLU A 132 -2.49 2.33 4.71
CA GLU A 132 -2.30 1.42 3.58
C GLU A 132 -0.82 1.28 3.16
N GLY A 133 -0.06 2.37 3.31
CA GLY A 133 1.40 2.40 3.10
C GLY A 133 2.15 1.47 4.05
N ASP A 134 1.73 1.41 5.32
CA ASP A 134 2.34 0.52 6.32
C ASP A 134 2.11 -0.93 5.95
N ILE A 135 0.89 -1.27 5.52
CA ILE A 135 0.57 -2.65 5.11
C ILE A 135 1.37 -3.05 3.89
N THR A 136 1.52 -2.12 2.93
CA THR A 136 2.37 -2.34 1.76
C THR A 136 3.81 -2.62 2.18
N ALA A 137 4.36 -1.82 3.11
CA ALA A 137 5.71 -2.01 3.61
C ALA A 137 5.89 -3.37 4.34
N LEU A 138 4.96 -3.72 5.22
CA LEU A 138 4.96 -4.96 5.98
C LEU A 138 4.78 -6.19 5.08
N CYS A 139 3.91 -6.12 4.08
CA CYS A 139 3.74 -7.19 3.10
C CYS A 139 5.00 -7.37 2.23
N THR A 140 5.62 -6.27 1.79
CA THR A 140 6.87 -6.34 1.03
C THR A 140 7.99 -6.99 1.86
N PHE A 141 8.12 -6.61 3.14
CA PHE A 141 9.06 -7.25 4.06
C PHE A 141 8.78 -8.76 4.21
N PHE A 142 7.51 -9.14 4.43
CA PHE A 142 7.11 -10.54 4.56
C PHE A 142 7.42 -11.35 3.30
N VAL A 143 7.17 -10.80 2.11
CA VAL A 143 7.48 -11.47 0.84
C VAL A 143 8.99 -11.60 0.63
N ALA A 144 9.76 -10.59 0.99
CA ALA A 144 11.22 -10.59 0.82
C ALA A 144 11.94 -11.58 1.76
N TYR A 145 11.46 -11.71 3.00
CA TYR A 145 12.19 -12.42 4.05
C TYR A 145 11.45 -13.59 4.70
N GLY A 146 10.15 -13.74 4.47
CA GLY A 146 9.32 -14.71 5.20
C GLY A 146 9.74 -16.17 5.03
N ASN A 147 10.38 -16.52 3.91
CA ASN A 147 10.92 -17.87 3.67
C ASN A 147 12.30 -18.12 4.30
N ARG A 148 12.98 -17.08 4.80
CA ARG A 148 14.30 -17.13 5.43
C ARG A 148 14.25 -16.91 6.94
N ALA A 149 13.08 -16.55 7.46
CA ALA A 149 12.90 -16.15 8.84
C ALA A 149 12.12 -17.21 9.63
N GLU A 150 12.56 -17.44 10.85
CA GLU A 150 11.84 -18.27 11.82
C GLU A 150 10.87 -17.42 12.64
N TYR A 151 9.77 -18.03 13.06
CA TYR A 151 8.80 -17.39 13.94
C TYR A 151 9.20 -17.55 15.40
N TYR A 152 9.36 -16.41 16.09
CA TYR A 152 9.61 -16.31 17.52
C TYR A 152 8.38 -15.77 18.24
N ALA A 153 7.83 -16.59 19.14
CA ALA A 153 6.75 -16.19 20.02
C ALA A 153 7.18 -15.05 20.96
N ALA A 154 6.20 -14.30 21.49
CA ALA A 154 6.41 -13.15 22.37
C ALA A 154 7.50 -13.32 23.45
N LYS A 155 7.44 -14.44 24.20
CA LYS A 155 8.41 -14.73 25.28
C LYS A 155 9.83 -14.87 24.77
N VAL A 156 10.00 -15.50 23.61
CA VAL A 156 11.30 -15.72 22.96
C VAL A 156 11.85 -14.38 22.45
N ARG A 157 11.03 -13.55 21.80
CA ARG A 157 11.45 -12.22 21.31
C ARG A 157 12.02 -11.34 22.43
N GLN A 158 11.35 -11.30 23.59
CA GLN A 158 11.78 -10.51 24.74
C GLN A 158 13.09 -11.00 25.37
N MET A 159 13.39 -12.30 25.25
CA MET A 159 14.65 -12.87 25.75
C MET A 159 15.87 -12.37 24.96
N TYR A 160 15.70 -12.17 23.66
CA TYR A 160 16.79 -11.78 22.77
C TYR A 160 16.94 -10.27 22.59
N ILE A 161 15.83 -9.53 22.51
CA ILE A 161 15.86 -8.07 22.35
C ILE A 161 14.89 -7.44 23.36
N ARG A 162 15.46 -6.68 24.31
CA ARG A 162 14.68 -5.92 25.29
C ARG A 162 14.07 -4.65 24.71
N ASP A 163 14.72 -4.05 23.71
CA ASP A 163 14.26 -2.84 23.04
C ASP A 163 14.23 -3.03 21.51
N VAL A 164 13.11 -3.55 21.03
CA VAL A 164 12.89 -3.74 19.59
C VAL A 164 12.76 -2.42 18.82
N VAL A 165 12.31 -1.35 19.50
CA VAL A 165 12.17 -0.02 18.90
C VAL A 165 13.55 0.50 18.51
N PHE A 166 14.52 0.40 19.42
CA PHE A 166 15.92 0.76 19.14
C PHE A 166 16.50 -0.01 17.94
N VAL A 167 16.21 -1.32 17.83
CA VAL A 167 16.69 -2.13 16.70
C VAL A 167 16.05 -1.68 15.39
N ILE A 168 14.74 -1.41 15.38
CA ILE A 168 14.06 -0.90 14.18
C ILE A 168 14.66 0.44 13.75
N THR A 169 14.83 1.39 14.67
CA THR A 169 15.32 2.74 14.34
C THR A 169 16.75 2.73 13.80
N ASN A 170 17.61 1.81 14.26
CA ASN A 170 19.01 1.76 13.84
C ASN A 170 19.27 0.90 12.60
N VAL A 171 18.56 -0.22 12.46
CA VAL A 171 18.84 -1.21 11.40
C VAL A 171 18.03 -0.89 10.14
N VAL A 172 16.83 -0.34 10.28
CA VAL A 172 15.93 -0.07 9.16
C VAL A 172 16.11 1.37 8.70
N LYS A 173 16.78 1.56 7.55
CA LYS A 173 17.07 2.89 6.99
C LYS A 173 15.93 3.49 6.18
N ASN A 174 15.06 2.67 5.61
CA ASN A 174 13.92 3.17 4.84
C ASN A 174 12.80 3.59 5.79
N GLN A 175 12.38 4.86 5.68
CA GLN A 175 11.43 5.45 6.60
C GLN A 175 10.06 4.76 6.58
N ALA A 176 9.56 4.39 5.39
CA ALA A 176 8.26 3.74 5.26
C ALA A 176 8.25 2.35 5.93
N LEU A 177 9.31 1.57 5.74
CA LEU A 177 9.47 0.28 6.40
C LEU A 177 9.68 0.43 7.91
N GLN A 178 10.48 1.42 8.32
CA GLN A 178 10.74 1.71 9.73
C GLN A 178 9.43 2.07 10.45
N ASP A 179 8.66 3.01 9.91
CA ASP A 179 7.39 3.44 10.48
C ASP A 179 6.38 2.29 10.54
N GLY A 180 6.28 1.50 9.46
CA GLY A 180 5.41 0.33 9.40
C GLY A 180 5.75 -0.71 10.47
N LEU A 181 7.04 -1.00 10.67
CA LEU A 181 7.51 -1.93 11.71
C LEU A 181 7.27 -1.37 13.13
N LEU A 182 7.51 -0.08 13.35
CA LEU A 182 7.23 0.56 14.65
C LEU A 182 5.75 0.51 14.99
N ARG A 183 4.87 0.85 14.04
CA ARG A 183 3.41 0.73 14.23
C ARG A 183 3.00 -0.72 14.44
N ALA A 184 3.63 -1.67 13.74
CA ALA A 184 3.37 -3.09 13.94
C ALA A 184 3.67 -3.54 15.39
N VAL A 185 4.83 -3.16 15.93
CA VAL A 185 5.19 -3.42 17.33
C VAL A 185 4.15 -2.82 18.28
N GLN A 186 3.74 -1.58 18.04
CA GLN A 186 2.73 -0.91 18.88
C GLN A 186 1.40 -1.65 18.89
N VAL A 187 0.91 -2.12 17.74
CA VAL A 187 -0.36 -2.87 17.64
C VAL A 187 -0.28 -4.16 18.47
N ILE A 188 0.82 -4.90 18.37
CA ILE A 188 1.01 -6.17 19.06
C ILE A 188 1.18 -5.99 20.56
N GLU A 189 2.02 -5.05 20.99
CA GLU A 189 2.28 -4.85 22.41
C GLU A 189 1.08 -4.19 23.13
N LYS A 190 0.35 -3.27 22.49
CA LYS A 190 -0.91 -2.74 23.03
C LYS A 190 -1.99 -3.83 23.13
N GLY A 191 -2.08 -4.72 22.13
CA GLY A 191 -3.00 -5.85 22.16
C GLY A 191 -2.76 -6.83 23.32
N LYS A 192 -1.53 -6.93 23.83
CA LYS A 192 -1.19 -7.73 25.02
C LYS A 192 -1.57 -7.06 26.34
N ALA A 193 -1.40 -5.74 26.44
CA ALA A 193 -1.76 -4.98 27.65
C ALA A 193 -3.27 -5.04 27.95
N VAL A 194 -4.11 -5.14 26.92
CA VAL A 194 -5.57 -5.28 27.07
C VAL A 194 -5.97 -6.71 27.51
N LYS A 195 -5.17 -7.73 27.18
CA LYS A 195 -5.45 -9.14 27.58
C LYS A 195 -4.99 -9.48 29.00
N THR A 196 -4.15 -8.66 29.63
CA THR A 196 -3.52 -8.93 30.93
C THR A 196 -4.26 -8.50 32.21
N PRO A 197 -5.41 -7.78 32.24
CA PRO A 197 -6.04 -7.42 33.52
C PRO A 197 -6.88 -8.52 34.20
N GLU A 198 -7.40 -9.52 33.47
CA GLU A 198 -8.45 -10.41 34.02
C GLU A 198 -8.02 -11.87 34.31
N GLU A 199 -7.02 -12.42 33.62
CA GLU A 199 -6.62 -13.82 33.83
C GLU A 199 -5.89 -14.10 35.16
N GLN A 200 -5.47 -13.05 35.88
CA GLN A 200 -4.82 -13.20 37.20
C GLN A 200 -5.77 -13.11 38.40
N LYS A 201 -7.04 -12.72 38.22
CA LYS A 201 -8.00 -12.62 39.34
C LYS A 201 -8.93 -13.82 39.49
N SER A 202 -9.10 -14.65 38.46
CA SER A 202 -10.00 -15.82 38.50
C SER A 202 -9.37 -17.07 39.11
N SER A 203 -8.05 -17.22 39.03
CA SER A 203 -7.34 -18.45 39.41
C SER A 203 -7.05 -18.59 40.92
N LEU A 204 -7.30 -17.56 41.74
CA LEU A 204 -7.07 -17.60 43.20
C LEU A 204 -8.29 -18.01 44.04
N LYS A 205 -9.49 -18.13 43.46
CA LYS A 205 -10.72 -18.45 44.23
C LYS A 205 -11.12 -19.92 44.25
N GLU A 206 -10.46 -20.80 43.51
CA GLU A 206 -10.85 -22.23 43.41
C GLU A 206 -10.02 -23.21 44.27
N LEU A 207 -9.08 -22.73 45.10
CA LEU A 207 -8.14 -23.62 45.82
C LEU A 207 -8.33 -23.70 47.34
N ILE A 208 -9.49 -23.36 47.90
CA ILE A 208 -9.75 -23.58 49.33
C ILE A 208 -10.70 -24.78 49.51
N PRO A 209 -10.22 -25.93 50.03
CA PRO A 209 -11.11 -27.06 50.32
C PRO A 209 -11.95 -26.76 51.57
N SER A 210 -13.26 -26.89 51.44
CA SER A 210 -14.21 -26.79 52.55
C SER A 210 -14.10 -28.05 53.41
N VAL A 211 -13.52 -27.91 54.60
CA VAL A 211 -13.51 -28.93 55.65
C VAL A 211 -14.87 -28.89 56.34
N LYS A 212 -15.66 -29.96 56.22
CA LYS A 212 -16.86 -30.18 57.04
C LYS A 212 -16.50 -31.00 58.27
N ASN A 213 -16.80 -30.44 59.45
CA ASN A 213 -17.02 -31.20 60.69
C ASN A 213 -18.45 -31.76 60.70
#